data_AF-A0A4Q9HRY5-F1
#
_entry.id   AF-A0A4Q9HRY5-F1
#
_cell.length_a   1.000
_cell.length_b   1.000
_cell.length_c   1.000
_cell.angle_alpha   90.00
_cell.angle_beta   90.00
_cell.angle_gamma   90.00
#
_symmetry.space_group_name_H-M   'P 1'
#
loop_
_entity.id
_entity.type
_entity.pdbx_description
1 polymer ?
#
loop_
_entity_poly.entity_id
_entity_poly.type
_entity_poly.pdbx_seq_one_letter_code
_entity_poly.pdbx_strand_id
1 'polypeptide(L)'
;MEATFFPAFLNALAPGQRTPCYGQGDIYLAKDGTYGRARATRARKLCSECPIQQACTDWAVETGETDGIWGGLTPRERAAIRRRPVVAQPECGTETAWRAHLSRGESCHICHVEQEARIRDDRLARLDAEHRTGGSLAGYRLELLLGLSTCPACRAARNAYYRGRPRPAKWYRRGGARTAA
;
A
#
# COMPACT_ATOMS: atom_id res chain seq x y z
N MET A 1 -0.54 1.81 30.53
CA MET A 1 -1.74 2.37 29.87
C MET A 1 -1.75 1.82 28.45
N GLU A 2 -2.37 0.65 28.27
CA GLU A 2 -2.56 0.06 26.94
C GLU A 2 -3.47 0.98 26.14
N ALA A 3 -2.91 1.65 25.14
CA ALA A 3 -3.71 2.29 24.13
C ALA A 3 -4.48 1.16 23.43
N THR A 4 -5.80 1.16 23.58
CA THR A 4 -6.69 0.28 22.82
C THR A 4 -6.40 0.54 21.35
N PHE A 5 -5.65 -0.36 20.72
CA PHE A 5 -5.25 -0.24 19.32
C PHE A 5 -6.49 -0.49 18.47
N PHE A 6 -7.26 0.56 18.22
CA PHE A 6 -8.35 0.49 17.27
C PHE A 6 -7.75 0.26 15.88
N PRO A 7 -8.19 -0.76 15.14
CA PRO A 7 -7.68 -1.01 13.80
C PRO A 7 -7.85 0.23 12.91
N ALA A 8 -6.78 0.63 12.23
CA ALA A 8 -6.75 1.86 11.43
C ALA A 8 -7.84 1.90 10.33
N PHE A 9 -8.31 0.74 9.86
CA PHE A 9 -9.37 0.66 8.86
C PHE A 9 -10.69 1.28 9.32
N LEU A 10 -10.94 1.41 10.63
CA LEU A 10 -12.14 2.07 11.16
C LEU A 10 -12.18 3.58 10.85
N ASN A 11 -11.03 4.19 10.56
CA ASN A 11 -10.93 5.60 10.19
C ASN A 11 -11.58 5.91 8.83
N ALA A 12 -11.93 4.89 8.03
CA ALA A 12 -12.63 5.05 6.76
C ALA A 12 -14.14 5.35 6.92
N LEU A 13 -14.69 5.26 8.14
CA LEU A 13 -16.07 5.61 8.43
C LEU A 13 -16.24 7.12 8.57
N ALA A 14 -17.37 7.66 8.11
CA ALA A 14 -17.72 9.06 8.35
C ALA A 14 -17.96 9.33 9.85
N PRO A 15 -17.83 10.58 10.32
CA PRO A 15 -18.10 10.93 11.71
C PRO A 15 -19.50 10.48 12.16
N GLY A 16 -19.57 9.69 13.25
CA GLY A 16 -20.83 9.16 13.79
C GLY A 16 -21.41 7.97 13.02
N GLN A 17 -20.83 7.58 11.89
CA GLN A 17 -21.24 6.40 11.13
C GLN A 17 -20.87 5.13 11.90
N ARG A 18 -21.84 4.27 12.14
CA ARG A 18 -21.65 2.98 12.81
C ARG A 18 -21.61 1.86 11.79
N THR A 19 -20.83 0.82 12.08
CA THR A 19 -20.88 -0.41 11.31
C THR A 19 -22.19 -1.16 11.59
N PRO A 20 -22.71 -1.94 10.62
CA PRO A 20 -23.88 -2.80 10.87
C PRO A 20 -23.69 -3.77 12.03
N CYS A 21 -22.45 -4.19 12.33
CA CYS A 21 -22.12 -5.08 13.44
C CYS A 21 -22.05 -4.40 14.81
N TYR A 22 -22.11 -3.06 14.88
CA TYR A 22 -22.04 -2.33 16.14
C TYR A 22 -23.14 -2.78 17.10
N GLY A 23 -22.77 -3.14 18.33
CA GLY A 23 -23.72 -3.58 19.37
C GLY A 23 -24.24 -5.02 19.21
N GLN A 24 -23.75 -5.79 18.24
CA GLN A 24 -24.20 -7.16 17.96
C GLN A 24 -23.10 -8.20 18.21
N GLY A 25 -22.26 -7.97 19.23
CA GLY A 25 -21.02 -8.74 19.47
C GLY A 25 -21.23 -10.25 19.68
N ASP A 26 -22.39 -10.66 20.17
CA ASP A 26 -22.81 -12.06 20.36
C ASP A 26 -22.89 -12.86 19.05
N ILE A 27 -23.10 -12.18 17.92
CA ILE A 27 -23.08 -12.77 16.59
C ILE A 27 -21.63 -13.00 16.13
N TYR A 28 -20.73 -12.08 16.45
CA TYR A 28 -19.38 -12.05 15.88
C TYR A 28 -18.36 -12.74 16.76
N LEU A 29 -18.56 -12.83 18.07
CA LEU A 29 -17.64 -13.47 19.01
C LEU A 29 -18.34 -14.64 19.72
N ALA A 30 -17.98 -15.86 19.35
CA ALA A 30 -18.54 -17.06 19.96
C ALA A 30 -17.69 -17.48 21.17
N LYS A 31 -18.31 -17.63 22.34
CA LYS A 31 -17.62 -18.00 23.60
C LYS A 31 -16.93 -19.36 23.55
N ASP A 32 -17.45 -20.26 22.72
CA ASP A 32 -16.95 -21.62 22.50
C ASP A 32 -16.02 -21.73 21.27
N GLY A 33 -15.75 -20.60 20.60
CA GLY A 33 -14.98 -20.57 19.35
C GLY A 33 -15.70 -21.19 18.15
N THR A 34 -17.00 -21.54 18.27
CA THR A 34 -17.74 -22.18 17.17
C THR A 34 -18.65 -21.19 16.42
N TYR A 35 -18.48 -21.14 15.10
CA TYR A 35 -19.20 -20.23 14.20
C TYR A 35 -20.11 -21.04 13.27
N GLY A 36 -21.12 -21.68 13.86
CA GLY A 36 -22.09 -22.51 13.13
C GLY A 36 -22.77 -21.76 11.98
N ARG A 37 -23.32 -22.53 11.02
CA ARG A 37 -23.88 -22.01 9.75
C ARG A 37 -24.84 -20.84 9.94
N ALA A 38 -25.79 -20.94 10.87
CA ALA A 38 -26.78 -19.88 11.10
C ALA A 38 -26.14 -18.55 11.56
N ARG A 39 -25.17 -18.61 12.49
CA ARG A 39 -24.42 -17.44 12.96
C ARG A 39 -23.60 -16.83 11.82
N ALA A 40 -22.85 -17.66 11.10
CA ALA A 40 -22.05 -17.23 9.96
C ALA A 40 -22.91 -16.57 8.86
N THR A 41 -24.06 -17.16 8.52
CA THR A 41 -25.00 -16.58 7.55
C THR A 41 -25.55 -15.23 8.02
N ARG A 42 -25.93 -15.11 9.30
CA ARG A 42 -26.42 -13.85 9.86
C ARG A 42 -25.35 -12.76 9.84
N ALA A 43 -24.13 -13.09 10.25
CA ALA A 43 -22.99 -12.17 10.21
C ALA A 43 -22.68 -11.71 8.78
N ARG A 44 -22.64 -12.65 7.82
CA ARG A 44 -22.40 -12.35 6.39
C ARG A 44 -23.39 -11.36 5.82
N LYS A 45 -24.68 -11.51 6.14
CA LYS A 45 -25.73 -10.59 5.68
C LYS A 45 -25.49 -9.15 6.16
N LEU A 46 -25.10 -8.98 7.42
CA LEU A 46 -24.77 -7.65 7.95
C LEU A 46 -23.46 -7.11 7.38
N CYS A 47 -22.46 -7.99 7.19
CA CYS A 47 -21.18 -7.60 6.61
C CYS A 47 -21.28 -7.16 5.14
N SER A 48 -22.20 -7.72 4.34
CA SER A 48 -22.36 -7.33 2.94
C SER A 48 -22.86 -5.89 2.74
N GLU A 49 -23.45 -5.29 3.77
CA GLU A 49 -23.91 -3.89 3.77
C GLU A 49 -22.86 -2.94 4.38
N CYS A 50 -21.72 -3.47 4.84
CA CYS A 50 -20.71 -2.69 5.54
C CYS A 50 -19.73 -2.04 4.56
N PRO A 51 -19.55 -0.70 4.59
CA PRO A 51 -18.67 0.01 3.64
C PRO A 51 -17.19 -0.33 3.81
N ILE A 52 -16.80 -0.88 4.96
CA ILE A 52 -15.41 -1.23 5.31
C ILE A 52 -15.20 -2.75 5.36
N GLN A 53 -16.10 -3.54 4.78
CA GLN A 53 -16.03 -5.00 4.81
C GLN A 53 -14.69 -5.54 4.32
N GLN A 54 -14.20 -5.02 3.18
CA GLN A 54 -12.96 -5.49 2.58
C GLN A 54 -11.77 -5.18 3.48
N ALA A 55 -11.62 -3.93 3.92
CA ALA A 55 -10.52 -3.54 4.80
C ALA A 55 -10.53 -4.28 6.15
N CYS A 56 -11.71 -4.58 6.69
CA CYS A 56 -11.88 -5.43 7.87
C CYS A 56 -11.43 -6.89 7.62
N THR A 57 -11.74 -7.42 6.44
CA THR A 57 -11.32 -8.76 6.01
C THR A 57 -9.80 -8.84 5.87
N ASP A 58 -9.21 -7.89 5.16
CA ASP A 58 -7.78 -7.83 4.88
C ASP A 58 -6.99 -7.78 6.18
N TRP A 59 -7.35 -6.86 7.08
CA TRP A 59 -6.71 -6.73 8.38
C TRP A 59 -6.77 -8.03 9.19
N ALA A 60 -7.92 -8.71 9.22
CA ALA A 60 -8.08 -9.96 9.99
C ALA A 60 -7.36 -11.17 9.37
N VAL A 61 -7.13 -11.14 8.06
CA VAL A 61 -6.31 -12.14 7.36
C VAL A 61 -4.83 -11.87 7.62
N GLU A 62 -4.38 -10.63 7.45
CA GLU A 62 -2.98 -10.19 7.62
C GLU A 62 -2.46 -10.35 9.05
N THR A 63 -3.24 -9.92 10.04
CA THR A 63 -2.87 -10.02 11.47
C THR A 63 -2.98 -11.44 12.02
N GLY A 64 -3.56 -12.37 11.25
CA GLY A 64 -3.70 -13.75 11.66
C GLY A 64 -4.78 -13.98 12.72
N GLU A 65 -5.69 -13.01 12.94
CA GLU A 65 -6.74 -13.07 13.95
C GLU A 65 -7.46 -14.44 13.94
N THR A 66 -7.46 -15.10 15.09
CA THR A 66 -7.89 -16.49 15.28
C THR A 66 -9.33 -16.60 15.73
N ASP A 67 -9.91 -15.51 16.24
CA ASP A 67 -11.25 -15.52 16.78
C ASP A 67 -12.18 -14.57 16.03
N GLY A 68 -13.46 -14.77 16.27
CA GLY A 68 -14.54 -13.99 15.74
C GLY A 68 -14.80 -14.10 14.24
N ILE A 69 -15.92 -13.52 13.81
CA ILE A 69 -16.24 -13.30 12.40
C ILE A 69 -15.79 -11.89 12.02
N TRP A 70 -14.96 -11.79 10.98
CA TRP A 70 -14.42 -10.53 10.48
C TRP A 70 -14.75 -10.40 9.00
N GLY A 71 -15.35 -9.28 8.60
CA GLY A 71 -15.78 -9.04 7.21
C GLY A 71 -16.73 -10.10 6.64
N GLY A 72 -17.40 -10.88 7.49
CA GLY A 72 -18.28 -11.99 7.12
C GLY A 72 -17.57 -13.34 7.01
N LEU A 73 -16.28 -13.43 7.34
CA LEU A 73 -15.50 -14.67 7.33
C LEU A 73 -15.26 -15.20 8.73
N THR A 74 -15.53 -16.49 8.91
CA THR A 74 -15.18 -17.25 10.12
C THR A 74 -13.66 -17.47 10.21
N PRO A 75 -13.12 -17.80 11.40
CA PRO A 75 -11.69 -18.09 11.53
C PRO A 75 -11.20 -19.21 10.62
N ARG A 76 -12.03 -20.25 10.43
CA ARG A 76 -11.72 -21.36 9.53
C ARG A 76 -11.59 -20.89 8.08
N GLU A 77 -12.47 -19.99 7.64
CA GLU A 77 -12.44 -19.44 6.28
C GLU A 77 -11.27 -18.49 6.08
N ARG A 78 -10.95 -17.65 7.08
CA ARG A 78 -9.73 -16.83 7.06
C ARG A 78 -8.47 -17.68 7.03
N ALA A 79 -8.43 -18.75 7.84
CA ALA A 79 -7.33 -19.71 7.82
C ALA A 79 -7.20 -20.40 6.46
N ALA A 80 -8.32 -20.71 5.78
CA ALA A 80 -8.31 -21.25 4.43
C ALA A 80 -7.76 -20.24 3.41
N ILE A 81 -8.05 -18.94 3.55
CA ILE A 81 -7.46 -17.89 2.70
C ILE A 81 -5.94 -17.82 2.92
N ARG A 82 -5.47 -17.80 4.17
CA ARG A 82 -4.03 -17.79 4.47
C ARG A 82 -3.30 -19.04 3.98
N ARG A 83 -3.98 -20.19 4.02
CA ARG A 83 -3.44 -21.48 3.59
C ARG A 83 -3.61 -21.74 2.10
N ARG A 84 -4.43 -20.95 1.41
CA ARG A 84 -4.57 -21.06 -0.04
C ARG A 84 -3.24 -20.54 -0.60
N PRO A 85 -2.38 -21.41 -1.17
CA PRO A 85 -1.25 -20.91 -1.90
C PRO A 85 -1.82 -19.94 -2.93
N VAL A 86 -1.31 -18.72 -2.98
CA VAL A 86 -1.45 -17.92 -4.20
C VAL A 86 -0.94 -18.86 -5.28
N VAL A 87 -1.83 -19.31 -6.16
CA VAL A 87 -1.43 -20.17 -7.26
C VAL A 87 -0.53 -19.28 -8.09
N ALA A 88 0.77 -19.36 -7.84
CA ALA A 88 1.77 -18.80 -8.70
C ALA A 88 1.54 -19.50 -10.02
N GLN A 89 0.92 -18.79 -10.96
CA GLN A 89 0.95 -19.23 -12.33
C GLN A 89 2.45 -19.38 -12.66
N PRO A 90 2.94 -20.59 -12.99
CA PRO A 90 4.37 -20.86 -13.14
C PRO A 90 5.06 -19.99 -14.20
N GLU A 91 4.29 -19.25 -14.98
CA GLU A 91 4.69 -18.28 -15.99
C GLU A 91 4.74 -16.81 -15.54
N CYS A 92 4.40 -16.46 -14.29
CA CYS A 92 4.35 -15.06 -13.82
C CYS A 92 5.50 -14.71 -12.87
N GLY A 93 5.89 -13.43 -12.81
CA GLY A 93 6.84 -12.92 -11.83
C GLY A 93 8.32 -12.97 -12.22
N THR A 94 8.66 -13.36 -13.46
CA THR A 94 10.01 -13.22 -14.04
C THR A 94 10.08 -12.01 -15.02
N GLU A 95 11.29 -11.55 -15.37
CA GLU A 95 11.45 -10.48 -16.39
C GLU A 95 10.94 -10.95 -17.76
N THR A 96 11.17 -12.23 -18.09
CA THR A 96 10.70 -12.85 -19.33
C THR A 96 9.18 -12.93 -19.38
N ALA A 97 8.54 -13.29 -18.27
CA ALA A 97 7.09 -13.27 -18.11
C ALA A 97 6.48 -11.86 -18.30
N TRP A 98 7.02 -10.88 -17.58
CA TRP A 98 6.57 -9.48 -17.67
C TRP A 98 6.61 -8.96 -19.09
N ARG A 99 7.74 -9.16 -19.80
CA ARG A 99 7.88 -8.75 -21.20
C ARG A 99 6.86 -9.41 -22.12
N ALA A 100 6.59 -10.70 -21.89
CA ALA A 100 5.61 -11.43 -22.69
C ALA A 100 4.19 -10.87 -22.50
N HIS A 101 3.76 -10.58 -21.26
CA HIS A 101 2.47 -9.92 -21.01
C HIS A 101 2.40 -8.51 -21.60
N LEU A 102 3.47 -7.72 -21.43
CA LEU A 102 3.54 -6.36 -21.98
C LEU A 102 3.43 -6.35 -23.50
N SER A 103 4.09 -7.28 -24.19
CA SER A 103 4.00 -7.40 -25.66
C SER A 103 2.59 -7.74 -26.17
N ARG A 104 1.76 -8.38 -25.32
CA ARG A 104 0.37 -8.72 -25.63
C ARG A 104 -0.62 -7.64 -25.17
N GLY A 105 -0.14 -6.58 -24.52
CA GLY A 105 -1.00 -5.53 -23.94
C GLY A 105 -1.78 -5.99 -22.70
N GLU A 106 -1.36 -7.08 -22.07
CA GLU A 106 -2.01 -7.63 -20.87
C GLU A 106 -1.47 -6.95 -19.61
N SER A 107 -2.36 -6.62 -18.67
CA SER A 107 -1.99 -6.11 -17.35
C SER A 107 -2.07 -7.23 -16.30
N CYS A 108 -0.92 -7.70 -15.84
CA CYS A 108 -0.80 -8.74 -14.81
C CYS A 108 -0.26 -8.13 -13.51
N HIS A 109 -1.04 -8.19 -12.43
CA HIS A 109 -0.68 -7.62 -11.13
C HIS A 109 0.63 -8.19 -10.56
N ILE A 110 0.83 -9.51 -10.61
CA ILE A 110 2.04 -10.17 -10.10
C ILE A 110 3.27 -9.69 -10.87
N CYS A 111 3.20 -9.66 -12.21
CA CYS A 111 4.32 -9.22 -13.03
C CYS A 111 4.62 -7.72 -12.85
N HIS A 112 3.61 -6.88 -12.60
CA HIS A 112 3.82 -5.47 -12.31
C HIS A 112 4.53 -5.26 -10.97
N VAL A 113 4.07 -5.93 -9.91
CA VAL A 113 4.69 -5.86 -8.57
C VAL A 113 6.14 -6.31 -8.63
N GLU A 114 6.41 -7.46 -9.26
CA GLU A 114 7.77 -7.97 -9.42
C GLU A 114 8.64 -7.06 -10.29
N GLN A 115 8.07 -6.45 -11.34
CA GLN A 115 8.80 -5.49 -12.15
C GLN A 115 9.15 -4.21 -11.39
N GLU A 116 8.22 -3.68 -10.60
CA GLU A 116 8.46 -2.53 -9.74
C GLU A 116 9.53 -2.83 -8.69
N ALA A 117 9.52 -4.03 -8.10
CA ALA A 117 10.56 -4.51 -7.20
C ALA A 117 11.94 -4.53 -7.88
N ARG A 118 12.06 -5.11 -9.09
CA ARG A 118 13.32 -5.08 -9.86
C ARG A 118 13.81 -3.67 -10.15
N ILE A 119 12.92 -2.80 -10.63
CA ILE A 119 13.27 -1.40 -10.93
C ILE A 119 13.74 -0.69 -9.66
N ARG A 120 13.13 -0.99 -8.51
CA ARG A 120 13.54 -0.45 -7.21
C ARG A 120 14.94 -0.95 -6.83
N ASP A 121 15.20 -2.25 -6.96
CA ASP A 121 16.49 -2.87 -6.63
C ASP A 121 17.62 -2.34 -7.52
N ASP A 122 17.40 -2.21 -8.83
CA ASP A 122 18.36 -1.61 -9.77
C ASP A 122 18.68 -0.16 -9.40
N ARG A 123 17.67 0.61 -9.00
CA ARG A 123 17.84 2.01 -8.55
C ARG A 123 18.61 2.08 -7.23
N LEU A 124 18.39 1.15 -6.30
CA LEU A 124 19.14 1.04 -5.05
C LEU A 124 20.61 0.67 -5.33
N ALA A 125 20.86 -0.35 -6.14
CA ALA A 125 22.22 -0.75 -6.52
C ALA A 125 22.99 0.39 -7.21
N ARG A 126 22.31 1.15 -8.08
CA ARG A 126 22.87 2.36 -8.67
C ARG A 126 23.15 3.43 -7.61
N LEU A 127 22.22 3.68 -6.69
CA LEU A 127 22.41 4.65 -5.61
C LEU A 127 23.63 4.29 -4.75
N ASP A 128 23.80 3.02 -4.39
CA ASP A 128 24.96 2.54 -3.64
C ASP A 128 26.28 2.79 -4.38
N ALA A 129 26.29 2.65 -5.71
CA ALA A 129 27.45 3.02 -6.52
C ALA A 129 27.73 4.54 -6.49
N GLU A 130 26.70 5.38 -6.56
CA GLU A 130 26.83 6.84 -6.43
C GLU A 130 27.28 7.27 -5.02
N HIS A 131 26.86 6.55 -3.98
CA HIS A 131 27.31 6.81 -2.62
C HIS A 131 28.77 6.40 -2.42
N ARG A 132 29.22 5.28 -3.00
CA ARG A 132 30.62 4.85 -2.95
C ARG A 132 31.60 5.85 -3.57
N THR A 133 31.16 6.67 -4.52
CA THR A 133 31.98 7.73 -5.13
C THR A 133 31.89 9.07 -4.38
N GLY A 134 31.23 9.11 -3.22
CA GLY A 134 31.12 10.31 -2.39
C GLY A 134 29.85 11.13 -2.63
N GLY A 135 28.81 10.56 -3.23
CA GLY A 135 27.51 11.18 -3.46
C GLY A 135 27.46 12.10 -4.68
N SER A 136 26.33 12.10 -5.39
CA SER A 136 26.19 12.81 -6.67
C SER A 136 24.81 13.44 -6.85
N LEU A 137 24.65 14.27 -7.89
CA LEU A 137 23.34 14.77 -8.29
C LEU A 137 22.41 13.63 -8.76
N ALA A 138 22.98 12.57 -9.35
CA ALA A 138 22.23 11.39 -9.73
C ALA A 138 21.78 10.62 -8.48
N GLY A 139 22.66 10.44 -7.50
CA GLY A 139 22.33 9.88 -6.18
C GLY A 139 21.20 10.66 -5.49
N TYR A 140 21.27 12.00 -5.47
CA TYR A 140 20.20 12.85 -4.93
C TYR A 140 18.84 12.60 -5.60
N ARG A 141 18.80 12.42 -6.92
CA ARG A 141 17.56 12.13 -7.65
C ARG A 141 17.04 10.73 -7.33
N LEU A 142 17.92 9.74 -7.22
CA LEU A 142 17.56 8.37 -6.86
C LEU A 142 16.97 8.29 -5.44
N GLU A 143 17.56 8.99 -4.47
CA GLU A 143 17.02 9.09 -3.10
C GLU A 143 15.56 9.58 -3.10
N LEU A 144 15.25 10.62 -3.89
CA LEU A 144 13.88 11.13 -4.03
C LEU A 144 12.94 10.12 -4.71
N LEU A 145 13.38 9.48 -5.80
CA LEU A 145 12.58 8.48 -6.52
C LEU A 145 12.29 7.23 -5.68
N LEU A 146 13.18 6.88 -4.75
CA LEU A 146 13.05 5.73 -3.87
C LEU A 146 12.30 6.05 -2.57
N GLY A 147 11.98 7.32 -2.31
CA GLY A 147 11.35 7.79 -1.07
C GLY A 147 12.30 7.78 0.14
N LEU A 148 13.61 7.81 -0.10
CA LEU A 148 14.63 7.77 0.96
C LEU A 148 14.97 9.18 1.44
N SER A 149 15.41 9.29 2.69
CA SER A 149 16.00 10.53 3.19
C SER A 149 17.26 10.86 2.40
N THR A 150 17.34 12.09 1.88
CA THR A 150 18.54 12.50 1.14
C THR A 150 19.77 12.52 2.04
N CYS A 151 20.96 12.16 1.55
CA CYS A 151 22.18 12.19 2.35
C CYS A 151 22.91 13.54 2.24
N PRO A 152 23.78 13.91 3.20
CA PRO A 152 24.52 15.18 3.15
C PRO A 152 25.38 15.34 1.89
N ALA A 153 26.02 14.25 1.43
CA ALA A 153 26.88 14.24 0.27
C ALA A 153 26.11 14.50 -1.03
N CYS A 154 25.01 13.79 -1.26
CA CYS A 154 24.11 14.01 -2.40
C CYS A 154 23.49 15.43 -2.38
N ARG A 155 23.10 15.95 -1.20
CA ARG A 155 22.65 17.35 -1.08
C ARG A 155 23.75 18.35 -1.40
N ALA A 156 24.99 18.11 -0.97
CA ALA A 156 26.13 18.95 -1.29
C ALA A 156 26.40 18.96 -2.80
N ALA A 157 26.36 17.79 -3.46
CA ALA A 157 26.48 17.67 -4.91
C ALA A 157 25.37 18.45 -5.66
N ARG A 158 24.11 18.35 -5.19
CA ARG A 158 23.00 19.14 -5.73
C ARG A 158 23.24 20.64 -5.57
N ASN A 159 23.66 21.08 -4.38
CA ASN A 159 23.96 22.49 -4.11
C ASN A 159 25.09 23.02 -4.97
N ALA A 160 26.15 22.23 -5.17
CA ALA A 160 27.25 22.57 -6.05
C ALA A 160 26.76 22.70 -7.51
N TYR A 161 25.92 21.77 -7.99
CA TYR A 161 25.36 21.82 -9.35
C TYR A 161 24.56 23.11 -9.64
N TYR A 162 23.75 23.56 -8.68
CA TYR A 162 22.95 24.79 -8.82
C TYR A 162 23.68 26.07 -8.42
N ARG A 163 24.89 25.98 -7.86
CA ARG A 163 25.67 27.16 -7.45
C ARG A 163 25.98 28.04 -8.66
N GLY A 164 25.66 29.33 -8.57
CA GLY A 164 25.92 30.31 -9.64
C GLY A 164 25.02 30.18 -10.88
N ARG A 165 24.13 29.19 -10.94
CA ARG A 165 23.12 29.11 -12.00
C ARG A 165 21.95 30.06 -11.69
N PRO A 166 21.44 30.82 -12.67
CA PRO A 166 20.25 31.62 -12.47
C PRO A 166 19.10 30.69 -12.08
N ARG A 167 18.37 31.04 -11.01
CA ARG A 167 17.14 30.32 -10.67
C ARG A 167 16.19 30.44 -11.86
N PRO A 168 15.65 29.33 -12.41
CA PRO A 168 14.68 29.44 -13.49
C PRO A 168 13.54 30.32 -13.01
N ALA A 169 13.19 31.32 -13.83
CA ALA A 169 12.09 32.22 -13.53
C ALA A 169 10.85 31.37 -13.23
N LYS A 170 10.20 31.65 -12.09
CA LYS A 170 9.00 30.93 -11.69
C LYS A 170 7.95 31.10 -12.80
N TRP A 171 7.54 29.99 -13.42
CA TRP A 171 6.63 29.98 -14.58
C TRP A 171 5.28 30.67 -14.32
N TYR A 172 4.89 30.87 -13.05
CA TYR A 172 3.64 31.53 -12.65
C TYR A 172 3.72 33.06 -12.53
N ARG A 173 4.85 33.73 -12.83
CA ARG A 173 4.99 35.21 -12.81
C ARG A 173 4.81 35.90 -14.18
N ARG A 174 4.21 35.24 -15.17
CA ARG A 174 3.72 35.90 -16.40
C ARG A 174 2.21 36.11 -16.30
N GLY A 175 1.79 37.25 -15.76
CA GLY A 175 0.38 37.63 -15.74
C GLY A 175 0.10 38.70 -14.70
N GLY A 176 0.26 39.97 -15.06
CA GLY A 176 -0.08 41.06 -14.14
C GLY A 176 0.48 42.45 -14.48
N ALA A 177 0.72 42.78 -15.75
CA ALA A 177 0.76 44.18 -16.16
C ALA A 177 -0.63 44.49 -16.74
N ARG A 178 -1.56 44.91 -15.88
CA ARG A 178 -2.73 45.67 -16.33
C ARG A 178 -2.27 47.11 -16.46
N THR A 179 -2.17 47.57 -17.70
CA THR A 179 -2.02 48.97 -18.06
C THR A 179 -3.17 49.77 -17.44
N ALA A 180 -2.82 50.71 -16.56
CA ALA A 180 -3.74 51.76 -16.15
C ALA A 180 -3.82 52.79 -17.30
N ALA A 181 -5.03 52.99 -17.81
CA ALA A 181 -5.45 54.16 -18.56
C ALA A 181 -6.66 54.74 -17.83
#